data_AF-A0A7Y1TG05-F1
#
_entry.id   AF-A0A7Y1TG05-F1
#
_cell.length_a   1.000
_cell.length_b   1.000
_cell.length_c   1.000
_cell.angle_alpha   90.00
_cell.angle_beta   90.00
_cell.angle_gamma   90.00
#
_symmetry.space_group_name_H-M   'P 1'
#
loop_
_entity.id
_entity.type
_entity.pdbx_description
1 polymer ?
#
loop_
_entity_poly.entity_id
_entity_poly.type
_entity_poly.pdbx_seq_one_letter_code
_entity_poly.pdbx_strand_id
1 'polypeptide(L)'
;MKRKLKEELVKLSTEIITSQDKDDIPGLYEAARNLYEKLAVLKLIEEKLGDIEIDVSKNVIAAKFEKMATAVMEGNKTVPENNPHEEDIMTPGIDTIKHMVSEMPKDLNIEQLFAEFVAKTEVLKNDAKDVTPDQETLDKSEKVRSLNDKLTNKEIVIGLNDRLAFVKHLFNDSTEEFNRVLSQLNTIETADRSMAFIDNMVKPEYNNWKGKEEYATRFIALIERRFS
;
A
#
# COMPACT_ATOMS: atom_id res chain seq x y z
N MET A 1 -13.78 -15.76 -20.10
CA MET A 1 -13.91 -14.28 -20.04
C MET A 1 -14.02 -13.67 -21.43
N LYS A 2 -13.07 -13.91 -22.33
CA LYS A 2 -13.07 -13.43 -23.73
C LYS A 2 -14.39 -13.66 -24.50
N ARG A 3 -15.00 -14.83 -24.39
CA ARG A 3 -16.28 -15.16 -25.09
C ARG A 3 -17.45 -14.27 -24.64
N LYS A 4 -17.62 -14.08 -23.33
CA LYS A 4 -18.68 -13.22 -22.77
C LYS A 4 -18.54 -11.77 -23.26
N LEU A 5 -17.30 -11.27 -23.31
CA LEU A 5 -17.02 -9.91 -23.78
C LEU A 5 -17.36 -9.73 -25.26
N LYS A 6 -17.13 -10.75 -26.10
CA LYS A 6 -17.54 -10.77 -27.51
C LYS A 6 -19.07 -10.78 -27.66
N GLU A 7 -19.78 -11.58 -26.87
CA GLU A 7 -21.26 -11.63 -26.86
C GLU A 7 -21.85 -10.27 -26.46
N GLU A 8 -21.29 -9.60 -25.45
CA GLU A 8 -21.72 -8.26 -25.03
C GLU A 8 -21.46 -7.18 -26.09
N LEU A 9 -20.31 -7.23 -26.78
CA LEU A 9 -20.00 -6.32 -27.89
C LEU A 9 -21.01 -6.47 -29.03
N VAL A 10 -21.37 -7.71 -29.38
CA VAL A 10 -22.40 -7.99 -30.39
C VAL A 10 -23.74 -7.40 -29.94
N LYS A 11 -24.14 -7.63 -28.69
CA LYS A 11 -25.38 -7.08 -28.13
C LYS A 11 -25.43 -5.54 -28.21
N LEU A 12 -24.37 -4.86 -27.75
CA LEU A 12 -24.30 -3.39 -27.80
C LEU A 12 -24.30 -2.86 -29.23
N SER A 13 -23.61 -3.53 -30.15
CA SER A 13 -23.64 -3.14 -31.57
C SER A 13 -25.03 -3.28 -32.17
N THR A 14 -25.75 -4.36 -31.84
CA THR A 14 -27.13 -4.54 -32.29
C THR A 14 -28.07 -3.53 -31.66
N GLU A 15 -27.84 -3.14 -30.41
CA GLU A 15 -28.64 -2.13 -29.71
C GLU A 15 -28.47 -0.74 -30.34
N ILE A 16 -27.23 -0.35 -30.67
CA ILE A 16 -26.95 0.91 -31.38
C ILE A 16 -27.59 0.93 -32.78
N ILE A 17 -27.55 -0.20 -33.50
CA ILE A 17 -28.13 -0.30 -34.84
C ILE A 17 -29.68 -0.33 -34.79
N THR A 18 -30.25 -0.94 -33.74
CA THR A 18 -31.71 -1.15 -33.60
C THR A 18 -32.40 0.03 -32.91
N SER A 19 -31.66 0.89 -32.22
CA SER A 19 -32.16 2.15 -31.66
C SER A 19 -32.93 2.95 -32.71
N GLN A 20 -34.23 3.19 -32.45
CA GLN A 20 -35.12 3.91 -33.37
C GLN A 20 -34.92 5.43 -33.29
N ASP A 21 -34.43 5.94 -32.16
CA ASP A 21 -34.16 7.36 -31.94
C ASP A 21 -32.73 7.73 -32.40
N LYS A 22 -32.56 7.79 -33.71
CA LYS A 22 -31.28 8.20 -34.34
C LYS A 22 -30.89 9.66 -34.05
N ASP A 23 -31.83 10.45 -33.54
CA ASP A 23 -31.64 11.85 -33.20
C ASP A 23 -31.19 12.05 -31.73
N ASP A 24 -31.17 11.00 -30.91
CA ASP A 24 -30.61 11.03 -29.55
C ASP A 24 -29.07 10.93 -29.59
N ILE A 25 -28.43 12.04 -29.98
CA ILE A 25 -26.98 12.17 -30.05
C ILE A 25 -26.30 11.88 -28.70
N PRO A 26 -26.80 12.37 -27.53
CA PRO A 26 -26.23 12.02 -26.23
C PRO A 26 -26.26 10.52 -25.94
N GLY A 27 -27.40 9.84 -26.16
CA GLY A 27 -27.52 8.40 -25.92
C GLY A 27 -26.63 7.57 -26.85
N LEU A 28 -26.57 7.94 -28.13
CA LEU A 28 -25.67 7.32 -29.10
C LEU A 28 -24.19 7.49 -28.72
N TYR A 29 -23.81 8.67 -28.19
CA TYR A 29 -22.46 8.93 -27.71
C TYR A 29 -22.10 8.03 -26.51
N GLU A 30 -22.98 7.89 -25.53
CA GLU A 30 -22.76 6.99 -24.39
C GLU A 30 -22.66 5.52 -24.82
N ALA A 31 -23.55 5.07 -25.70
CA ALA A 31 -23.54 3.71 -26.22
C ALA A 31 -22.25 3.42 -27.02
N ALA A 32 -21.81 4.35 -27.88
CA ALA A 32 -20.56 4.24 -28.61
C ALA A 32 -19.32 4.24 -27.70
N ARG A 33 -19.34 5.04 -26.63
CA ARG A 33 -18.29 5.05 -25.60
C ARG A 33 -18.19 3.69 -24.90
N ASN A 34 -19.33 3.12 -24.48
CA ASN A 34 -19.37 1.83 -23.81
C ASN A 34 -18.88 0.70 -24.73
N LEU A 35 -19.26 0.73 -26.01
CA LEU A 35 -18.74 -0.19 -27.02
C LEU A 35 -17.21 -0.06 -27.17
N TYR A 36 -16.68 1.16 -27.23
CA TYR A 36 -15.24 1.43 -27.31
C TYR A 36 -14.49 0.92 -26.08
N GLU A 37 -14.98 1.18 -24.87
CA GLU A 37 -14.37 0.73 -23.61
C GLU A 37 -14.27 -0.81 -23.57
N LYS A 38 -15.36 -1.52 -23.89
CA LYS A 38 -15.37 -2.99 -23.93
C LYS A 38 -14.46 -3.55 -25.02
N LEU A 39 -14.36 -2.88 -26.17
CA LEU A 39 -13.46 -3.28 -27.26
C LEU A 39 -11.99 -3.04 -26.89
N ALA A 40 -11.68 -1.95 -26.19
CA ALA A 40 -10.35 -1.66 -25.67
C ALA A 40 -9.91 -2.72 -24.65
N VAL A 41 -10.81 -3.17 -23.77
CA VAL A 41 -10.54 -4.30 -22.85
C VAL A 41 -10.29 -5.59 -23.63
N LEU A 42 -11.09 -5.89 -24.66
CA LEU A 42 -10.88 -7.08 -25.48
C LEU A 42 -9.53 -7.04 -26.19
N LYS A 43 -9.15 -5.89 -26.76
CA LYS A 43 -7.85 -5.65 -27.39
C LYS A 43 -6.71 -5.85 -26.39
N LEU A 44 -6.82 -5.29 -25.19
CA LEU A 44 -5.82 -5.48 -24.14
C LEU A 44 -5.66 -6.95 -23.77
N ILE A 45 -6.76 -7.70 -23.65
CA ILE A 45 -6.72 -9.15 -23.38
C ILE A 45 -6.05 -9.89 -24.55
N GLU A 46 -6.33 -9.53 -25.80
CA GLU A 46 -5.66 -10.19 -26.94
C GLU A 46 -4.17 -9.86 -27.01
N GLU A 47 -3.77 -8.62 -26.76
CA GLU A 47 -2.37 -8.18 -26.83
C GLU A 47 -1.52 -8.61 -25.62
N LYS A 48 -2.12 -8.73 -24.43
CA LYS A 48 -1.40 -9.04 -23.18
C LYS A 48 -1.59 -10.46 -22.69
N LEU A 49 -2.68 -11.12 -23.07
CA LEU A 49 -3.01 -12.50 -22.68
C LEU A 49 -2.91 -13.49 -23.85
N GLY A 50 -2.54 -13.05 -25.06
CA GLY A 50 -2.36 -13.91 -26.23
C GLY A 50 -1.38 -15.07 -26.05
N ASP A 51 -0.41 -14.94 -25.13
CA ASP A 51 0.59 -15.96 -24.80
C ASP A 51 0.31 -16.71 -23.49
N ILE A 52 -0.75 -16.34 -22.75
CA ILE A 52 -1.09 -17.03 -21.51
C ILE A 52 -2.12 -18.11 -21.83
N GLU A 53 -1.65 -19.18 -22.48
CA GLU A 53 -2.24 -20.50 -22.29
C GLU A 53 -2.05 -20.85 -20.80
N ILE A 54 -3.05 -20.53 -19.97
CA ILE A 54 -3.14 -21.14 -18.64
C ILE A 54 -3.50 -22.61 -18.89
N ASP A 55 -2.49 -23.43 -19.19
CA ASP A 55 -2.59 -24.88 -19.15
C ASP A 55 -2.76 -25.27 -17.68
N VAL A 56 -4.03 -25.30 -17.25
CA VAL A 56 -4.45 -25.68 -15.90
C VAL A 56 -3.93 -27.08 -15.52
N SER A 57 -3.57 -27.89 -16.52
CA SER A 57 -3.04 -29.25 -16.35
C SER A 57 -1.59 -29.29 -15.83
N LYS A 58 -0.83 -28.20 -15.95
CA LYS A 58 0.59 -28.16 -15.53
C LYS A 58 0.83 -27.42 -14.22
N ASN A 59 -0.19 -26.82 -13.63
CA ASN A 59 0.01 -26.11 -12.37
C ASN A 59 0.07 -27.12 -11.21
N VAL A 60 1.28 -27.59 -10.91
CA VAL A 60 1.61 -28.46 -9.76
C VAL A 60 1.02 -27.93 -8.45
N ILE A 61 0.85 -26.61 -8.34
CA ILE A 61 0.25 -25.95 -7.18
C ILE A 61 -1.25 -26.24 -7.09
N ALA A 62 -1.98 -26.26 -8.20
CA ALA A 62 -3.41 -26.58 -8.23
C ALA A 62 -3.66 -28.04 -7.80
N ALA A 63 -2.86 -28.99 -8.30
CA ALA A 63 -2.96 -30.39 -7.89
C ALA A 63 -2.61 -30.61 -6.41
N LYS A 64 -1.64 -29.87 -5.85
CA LYS A 64 -1.34 -29.90 -4.42
C LYS A 64 -2.44 -29.26 -3.58
N PHE A 65 -3.04 -28.18 -4.08
CA PHE A 65 -4.16 -27.50 -3.42
C PHE A 65 -5.40 -28.40 -3.39
N GLU A 66 -5.72 -29.06 -4.49
CA GLU A 66 -6.83 -30.02 -4.57
C GLU A 66 -6.61 -31.18 -3.59
N LYS A 67 -5.41 -31.77 -3.55
CA LYS A 67 -5.08 -32.81 -2.55
C LYS A 67 -5.21 -32.33 -1.11
N MET A 68 -4.75 -31.12 -0.79
CA MET A 68 -4.91 -30.55 0.55
C MET A 68 -6.37 -30.26 0.88
N ALA A 69 -7.15 -29.73 -0.06
CA ALA A 69 -8.57 -29.46 0.13
C ALA A 69 -9.35 -30.76 0.40
N THR A 70 -9.09 -31.82 -0.38
CA THR A 70 -9.71 -33.13 -0.14
C THR A 70 -9.32 -33.71 1.22
N ALA A 71 -8.05 -33.62 1.62
CA ALA A 71 -7.59 -34.13 2.92
C ALA A 71 -8.22 -33.40 4.11
N VAL A 72 -8.43 -32.08 4.01
CA VAL A 72 -9.09 -31.28 5.06
C VAL A 72 -10.58 -31.62 5.17
N MET A 73 -11.26 -31.81 4.04
CA MET A 73 -12.68 -32.20 4.06
C MET A 73 -12.89 -33.61 4.60
N GLU A 74 -11.97 -34.53 4.34
CA GLU A 74 -12.04 -35.90 4.84
C GLU A 74 -11.66 -35.98 6.33
N GLY A 75 -10.66 -35.20 6.78
CA GLY A 75 -10.19 -35.17 8.16
C GLY A 75 -11.15 -34.54 9.17
N ASN A 76 -12.00 -33.58 8.75
CA ASN A 76 -12.95 -32.92 9.64
C ASN A 76 -14.25 -33.72 9.90
N LYS A 77 -14.41 -34.92 9.31
CA LYS A 77 -15.65 -35.71 9.46
C LYS A 77 -15.78 -36.42 10.82
N THR A 78 -14.68 -36.55 11.57
CA THR A 78 -14.64 -37.29 12.85
C THR A 78 -14.76 -36.40 14.08
N VAL A 79 -14.75 -35.08 13.93
CA VAL A 79 -14.88 -34.13 15.04
C VAL A 79 -16.33 -33.69 15.11
N PRO A 80 -17.07 -33.99 16.18
CA PRO A 80 -18.43 -33.50 16.35
C PRO A 80 -18.44 -31.97 16.27
N GLU A 81 -19.35 -31.41 15.47
CA GLU A 81 -19.45 -29.97 15.21
C GLU A 81 -19.84 -29.16 16.46
N ASN A 82 -20.26 -29.82 17.53
CA ASN A 82 -20.60 -29.19 18.80
C ASN A 82 -19.81 -29.84 19.94
N ASN A 83 -19.01 -29.03 20.63
CA ASN A 83 -18.30 -29.41 21.84
C ASN A 83 -19.29 -29.45 23.01
N PRO A 84 -19.51 -30.59 23.69
CA PRO A 84 -20.52 -30.71 24.76
C PRO A 84 -20.11 -30.04 26.09
N HIS A 85 -18.94 -29.41 26.16
CA HIS A 85 -18.47 -28.70 27.35
C HIS A 85 -18.24 -27.21 27.02
N GLU A 86 -19.17 -26.35 27.44
CA GLU A 86 -19.09 -24.88 27.23
C GLU A 86 -18.04 -24.19 28.13
N GLU A 87 -17.49 -24.88 29.14
CA GLU A 87 -16.68 -24.22 30.18
C GLU A 87 -15.16 -24.48 30.14
N ASP A 88 -14.64 -25.28 29.21
CA ASP A 88 -13.24 -25.71 29.25
C ASP A 88 -12.25 -24.79 28.50
N ILE A 89 -12.70 -23.58 28.11
CA ILE A 89 -11.84 -22.55 27.50
C ILE A 89 -11.56 -21.43 28.50
N MET A 90 -11.15 -21.77 29.72
CA MET A 90 -10.52 -20.79 30.61
C MET A 90 -9.06 -20.60 30.17
N THR A 91 -8.80 -19.54 29.40
CA THR A 91 -7.41 -19.09 29.19
C THR A 91 -6.91 -18.49 30.52
N PRO A 92 -5.82 -19.00 31.13
CA PRO A 92 -5.37 -18.61 32.48
C PRO A 92 -5.14 -17.11 32.69
N GLY A 93 -4.98 -16.35 31.61
CA GLY A 93 -4.79 -14.89 31.67
C GLY A 93 -6.05 -14.11 32.09
N ILE A 94 -7.25 -14.58 31.76
CA ILE A 94 -8.49 -13.82 31.98
C ILE A 94 -8.88 -13.81 33.47
N ASP A 95 -8.75 -14.95 34.16
CA ASP A 95 -9.03 -15.02 35.60
C ASP A 95 -8.04 -14.18 36.42
N THR A 96 -6.78 -14.16 36.00
CA THR A 96 -5.74 -13.35 36.66
C THR A 96 -6.06 -11.86 36.57
N ILE A 97 -6.53 -11.40 35.40
CA ILE A 97 -6.91 -9.98 35.18
C ILE A 97 -8.16 -9.65 36.00
N LYS A 98 -9.14 -10.55 36.09
CA LYS A 98 -10.36 -10.35 36.88
C LYS A 98 -10.04 -10.18 38.37
N HIS A 99 -9.12 -10.98 38.91
CA HIS A 99 -8.65 -10.87 40.29
C HIS A 99 -7.83 -9.59 40.55
N MET A 100 -7.05 -9.09 39.58
CA MET A 100 -6.34 -7.81 39.73
C MET A 100 -7.28 -6.61 39.73
N VAL A 101 -8.32 -6.60 38.89
CA VAL A 101 -9.26 -5.47 38.78
C VAL A 101 -10.12 -5.32 40.05
N SER A 102 -10.41 -6.43 40.73
CA SER A 102 -11.14 -6.41 42.00
C SER A 102 -10.35 -5.83 43.18
N GLU A 103 -9.01 -5.86 43.13
CA GLU A 103 -8.12 -5.34 44.18
C GLU A 103 -7.74 -3.86 43.95
N MET A 104 -8.26 -3.22 42.89
CA MET A 104 -7.97 -1.82 42.59
C MET A 104 -8.79 -0.90 43.53
N PRO A 105 -8.14 0.00 44.30
CA PRO A 105 -8.85 0.96 45.16
C PRO A 105 -9.73 1.88 44.30
N LYS A 106 -11.02 1.95 44.61
CA LYS A 106 -12.00 2.69 43.78
C LYS A 106 -11.94 4.22 43.93
N ASP A 107 -11.17 4.72 44.89
CA ASP A 107 -11.14 6.14 45.27
C ASP A 107 -9.75 6.78 45.07
N LEU A 108 -9.03 6.42 44.01
CA LEU A 108 -7.80 7.10 43.63
C LEU A 108 -8.11 8.23 42.66
N ASN A 109 -7.80 9.48 43.04
CA ASN A 109 -7.82 10.62 42.12
C ASN A 109 -6.60 10.53 41.18
N ILE A 110 -6.76 9.77 40.10
CA ILE A 110 -5.72 9.41 39.12
C ILE A 110 -5.04 10.66 38.53
N GLU A 111 -5.77 11.77 38.41
CA GLU A 111 -5.26 13.02 37.86
C GLU A 111 -4.16 13.65 38.73
N GLN A 112 -4.30 13.55 40.05
CA GLN A 112 -3.36 14.18 40.99
C GLN A 112 -2.04 13.40 41.08
N LEU A 113 -2.11 12.07 40.97
CA LEU A 113 -0.93 11.18 40.96
C LEU A 113 -0.16 11.28 39.64
N PHE A 114 -0.87 11.48 38.53
CA PHE A 114 -0.24 11.68 37.23
C PHE A 114 0.49 13.04 37.17
N ALA A 115 -0.11 14.09 37.73
CA ALA A 115 0.52 15.41 37.81
C ALA A 115 1.80 15.41 38.65
N GLU A 116 1.83 14.69 39.77
CA GLU A 116 3.02 14.57 40.62
C GLU A 116 4.14 13.76 39.93
N PHE A 117 3.77 12.75 39.13
CA PHE A 117 4.73 11.94 38.36
C PHE A 117 5.40 12.73 37.23
N VAL A 118 4.62 13.54 36.49
CA VAL A 118 5.16 14.38 35.40
C VAL A 118 6.02 15.52 35.95
N ALA A 119 5.67 16.08 37.11
CA ALA A 119 6.40 17.17 37.73
C ALA A 119 7.80 16.77 38.25
N LYS A 120 8.08 15.48 38.48
CA LYS A 120 9.33 15.00 39.11
C LYS A 120 10.33 14.34 38.15
N THR A 121 10.22 14.60 36.86
CA THR A 121 11.19 14.07 35.89
C THR A 121 12.50 14.89 35.90
N GLU A 122 13.43 14.54 36.79
CA GLU A 122 14.83 14.93 36.63
C GLU A 122 15.40 14.17 35.41
N VAL A 123 15.71 14.91 34.36
CA VAL A 123 16.36 14.41 33.14
C VAL A 123 17.79 13.98 33.47
N LEU A 124 17.97 12.70 33.78
CA LEU A 124 19.28 12.05 33.71
C LEU A 124 19.69 11.97 32.23
N LYS A 125 20.77 12.66 31.87
CA LYS A 125 21.42 12.52 30.57
C LYS A 125 21.90 11.07 30.43
N ASN A 126 21.28 10.31 29.53
CA ASN A 126 21.81 9.03 29.09
C ASN A 126 23.07 9.28 28.27
N ASP A 127 24.23 8.85 28.76
CA ASP A 127 25.47 8.74 27.99
C ASP A 127 25.32 7.63 26.95
N ALA A 128 24.72 7.98 25.81
CA ALA A 128 24.50 7.11 24.65
C ALA A 128 25.77 6.84 23.82
N LYS A 129 26.96 6.86 24.44
CA LYS A 129 28.24 6.70 23.74
C LYS A 129 28.92 5.34 23.94
N ASP A 130 28.45 4.49 24.87
CA ASP A 130 29.12 3.22 25.19
C ASP A 130 28.42 1.96 24.63
N VAL A 131 27.32 2.11 23.86
CA VAL A 131 26.49 0.96 23.43
C VAL A 131 26.27 0.89 21.92
N THR A 132 26.83 1.82 21.14
CA THR A 132 26.76 1.78 19.66
C THR A 132 28.11 1.36 19.09
N PRO A 133 28.19 0.31 18.26
CA PRO A 133 29.38 0.02 17.48
C PRO A 133 29.70 1.20 16.56
N ASP A 134 30.97 1.59 16.49
CA ASP A 134 31.46 2.69 15.65
C ASP A 134 31.02 2.53 14.17
N GLN A 135 30.42 3.58 13.62
CA GLN A 135 29.83 3.62 12.28
C GLN A 135 30.85 3.65 11.12
N GLU A 136 32.15 3.56 11.37
CA GLU A 136 33.18 3.72 10.33
C GLU A 136 33.38 2.52 9.39
N THR A 137 32.59 1.44 9.52
CA THR A 137 32.72 0.25 8.64
C THR A 137 31.52 -0.05 7.75
N LEU A 138 30.48 0.81 7.73
CA LEU A 138 29.24 0.53 6.97
C LEU A 138 29.24 1.02 5.51
N ASP A 139 30.28 1.72 5.06
CA ASP A 139 30.26 2.42 3.77
C ASP A 139 30.56 1.59 2.51
N LYS A 140 30.65 0.26 2.60
CA LYS A 140 30.83 -0.60 1.41
C LYS A 140 30.03 -1.89 1.46
N SER A 141 28.72 -1.80 1.66
CA SER A 141 27.84 -2.82 1.10
C SER A 141 26.84 -2.16 0.15
N GLU A 142 27.11 -2.30 -1.14
CA GLU A 142 26.05 -2.21 -2.14
C GLU A 142 24.95 -3.17 -1.71
N LYS A 143 23.86 -2.63 -1.16
CA LYS A 143 22.69 -3.43 -0.78
C LYS A 143 22.21 -4.13 -2.05
N VAL A 144 22.48 -5.43 -2.11
CA VAL A 144 22.07 -6.27 -3.24
C VAL A 144 20.55 -6.21 -3.30
N ARG A 145 20.04 -5.52 -4.32
CA ARG A 145 18.61 -5.24 -4.47
C ARG A 145 17.83 -6.53 -4.47
N SER A 146 16.80 -6.59 -3.62
CA SER A 146 15.81 -7.64 -3.66
C SER A 146 15.16 -7.68 -5.05
N LEU A 147 14.84 -8.87 -5.56
CA LEU A 147 14.15 -9.01 -6.84
C LEU A 147 12.81 -8.25 -6.88
N ASN A 148 12.19 -8.04 -5.70
CA ASN A 148 11.02 -7.19 -5.56
C ASN A 148 11.33 -5.70 -5.82
N ASP A 149 12.48 -5.18 -5.37
CA ASP A 149 12.88 -3.79 -5.67
C ASP A 149 13.07 -3.60 -7.18
N LYS A 150 13.70 -4.57 -7.86
CA LYS A 150 13.89 -4.51 -9.33
C LYS A 150 12.57 -4.49 -10.12
N LEU A 151 11.52 -5.12 -9.59
CA LEU A 151 10.21 -5.21 -10.24
C LEU A 151 9.33 -3.98 -9.99
N THR A 152 9.53 -3.28 -8.85
CA THR A 152 8.79 -2.05 -8.49
C THR A 152 9.42 -0.75 -9.00
N ASN A 153 10.56 -0.81 -9.72
CA ASN A 153 11.35 0.33 -10.21
C ASN A 153 10.61 1.36 -11.10
N LYS A 154 9.32 1.19 -11.37
CA LYS A 154 8.55 2.13 -12.18
C LYS A 154 7.96 3.29 -11.37
N GLU A 155 7.60 3.04 -10.11
CA GLU A 155 6.92 4.02 -9.23
C GLU A 155 7.78 4.36 -8.01
N ILE A 156 7.79 5.65 -7.65
CA ILE A 156 8.49 6.12 -6.45
C ILE A 156 7.72 5.63 -5.21
N VAL A 157 8.19 4.54 -4.60
CA VAL A 157 7.61 4.01 -3.35
C VAL A 157 8.14 4.83 -2.17
N ILE A 158 7.28 5.69 -1.64
CA ILE A 158 7.55 6.51 -0.45
C ILE A 158 6.84 5.88 0.75
N GLY A 159 7.58 5.60 1.83
CA GLY A 159 7.01 5.09 3.08
C GLY A 159 6.07 6.09 3.75
N LEU A 160 5.13 5.61 4.58
CA LEU A 160 4.12 6.46 5.22
C LEU A 160 4.74 7.56 6.10
N ASN A 161 5.76 7.22 6.90
CA ASN A 161 6.45 8.18 7.77
C ASN A 161 7.18 9.27 6.97
N ASP A 162 7.81 8.87 5.86
CA ASP A 162 8.51 9.81 4.97
C ASP A 162 7.53 10.71 4.26
N ARG A 163 6.42 10.15 3.75
CA ARG A 163 5.32 10.92 3.17
C ARG A 163 4.79 11.97 4.16
N LEU A 164 4.51 11.57 5.40
CA LEU A 164 4.01 12.50 6.42
C LEU A 164 5.03 13.61 6.73
N ALA A 165 6.32 13.24 6.83
CA ALA A 165 7.39 14.19 7.08
C ALA A 165 7.55 15.19 5.93
N PHE A 166 7.51 14.74 4.66
CA PHE A 166 7.61 15.62 3.50
C PHE A 166 6.41 16.55 3.39
N VAL A 167 5.20 16.04 3.58
CA VAL A 167 3.99 16.88 3.56
C VAL A 167 4.10 18.00 4.60
N LYS A 168 4.49 17.66 5.84
CA LYS A 168 4.60 18.63 6.94
C LYS A 168 5.75 19.62 6.76
N HIS A 169 6.92 19.13 6.37
CA HIS A 169 8.13 19.95 6.33
C HIS A 169 8.36 20.60 4.96
N LEU A 170 8.18 19.88 3.86
CA LEU A 170 8.49 20.39 2.51
C LEU A 170 7.29 21.06 1.82
N PHE A 171 6.06 20.64 2.12
CA PHE A 171 4.85 21.08 1.41
C PHE A 171 3.85 21.86 2.28
N ASN A 172 4.26 22.32 3.46
CA ASN A 172 3.43 23.11 4.41
C ASN A 172 2.06 22.47 4.70
N ASP A 173 2.05 21.18 5.01
CA ASP A 173 0.85 20.36 5.27
C ASP A 173 -0.09 20.17 4.06
N SER A 174 0.32 20.59 2.85
CA SER A 174 -0.44 20.36 1.62
C SER A 174 -0.19 18.97 1.05
N THR A 175 -1.11 18.04 1.35
CA THR A 175 -1.10 16.69 0.76
C THR A 175 -1.42 16.71 -0.74
N GLU A 176 -2.22 17.66 -1.21
CA GLU A 176 -2.60 17.78 -2.62
C GLU A 176 -1.39 18.12 -3.50
N GLU A 177 -0.60 19.11 -3.10
CA GLU A 177 0.56 19.55 -3.88
C GLU A 177 1.67 18.49 -3.84
N PHE A 178 1.84 17.79 -2.71
CA PHE A 178 2.72 16.63 -2.63
C PHE A 178 2.32 15.53 -3.63
N ASN A 179 1.04 15.16 -3.70
CA ASN A 179 0.56 14.14 -4.64
C ASN A 179 0.68 14.60 -6.10
N ARG A 180 0.47 15.89 -6.38
CA ARG A 180 0.66 16.48 -7.71
C ARG A 180 2.12 16.40 -8.15
N VAL A 181 3.05 16.82 -7.30
CA VAL A 181 4.50 16.71 -7.54
C VAL A 181 4.91 15.26 -7.71
N LEU A 182 4.39 14.34 -6.90
CA LEU A 182 4.67 12.91 -7.03
C LEU A 182 4.18 12.34 -8.38
N SER A 183 2.99 12.73 -8.84
CA SER A 183 2.44 12.32 -10.14
C SER A 183 3.31 12.83 -11.31
N GLN A 184 3.78 14.07 -11.22
CA GLN A 184 4.68 14.64 -12.21
C GLN A 184 6.05 13.95 -12.20
N LEU A 185 6.62 13.69 -11.02
CA LEU A 185 7.87 12.96 -10.88
C LEU A 185 7.78 11.52 -11.41
N ASN A 186 6.66 10.84 -11.22
CA ASN A 186 6.43 9.51 -11.79
C ASN A 186 6.33 9.53 -13.33
N THR A 187 5.87 10.64 -13.92
CA THR A 187 5.77 10.83 -15.38
C THR A 187 7.12 11.15 -16.03
N ILE A 188 8.06 11.74 -15.29
CA ILE A 188 9.39 12.08 -15.80
C ILE A 188 10.26 10.82 -15.88
N GLU A 189 10.93 10.57 -17.01
CA GLU A 189 11.71 9.34 -17.23
C GLU A 189 13.20 9.44 -16.89
N THR A 190 13.72 10.64 -16.60
CA THR A 190 15.16 10.88 -16.37
C THR A 190 15.41 11.55 -15.02
N ALA A 191 16.45 11.08 -14.31
CA ALA A 191 16.87 11.64 -13.02
C ALA A 191 17.17 13.14 -13.11
N ASP A 192 17.97 13.55 -14.11
CA ASP A 192 18.36 14.95 -14.32
C ASP A 192 17.15 15.87 -14.51
N ARG A 193 16.14 15.40 -15.24
CA ARG A 193 14.92 16.16 -15.48
C ARG A 193 14.06 16.27 -14.23
N SER A 194 14.01 15.23 -13.40
CA SER A 194 13.33 15.25 -12.11
C SER A 194 14.01 16.21 -11.13
N MET A 195 15.33 16.24 -11.09
CA MET A 195 16.09 17.19 -10.26
C MET A 195 15.85 18.63 -10.73
N ALA A 196 15.95 18.89 -12.04
CA ALA A 196 15.68 20.20 -12.61
C ALA A 196 14.25 20.68 -12.33
N PHE A 197 13.28 19.77 -12.33
CA PHE A 197 11.90 20.05 -11.98
C PHE A 197 11.76 20.49 -10.51
N ILE A 198 12.40 19.76 -9.59
CA ILE A 198 12.38 20.11 -8.16
C ILE A 198 13.06 21.46 -7.94
N ASP A 199 14.21 21.70 -8.54
CA ASP A 199 14.99 22.92 -8.32
C ASP A 199 14.33 24.17 -8.90
N ASN A 200 13.72 24.06 -10.08
CA ASN A 200 13.16 25.23 -10.77
C ASN A 200 11.69 25.46 -10.45
N MET A 201 10.92 24.42 -10.08
CA MET A 201 9.46 24.53 -9.94
C MET A 201 8.97 24.26 -8.52
N VAL A 202 9.59 23.36 -7.77
CA VAL A 202 9.09 22.97 -6.44
C VAL A 202 9.78 23.76 -5.34
N LYS A 203 11.12 23.81 -5.32
CA LYS A 203 11.89 24.54 -4.30
C LYS A 203 11.49 26.02 -4.18
N PRO A 204 11.33 26.79 -5.27
CA PRO A 204 11.00 28.21 -5.18
C PRO A 204 9.63 28.48 -4.53
N GLU A 205 8.65 27.61 -4.77
CA GLU A 205 7.30 27.69 -4.20
C GLU A 205 7.30 27.49 -2.68
N TYR A 206 8.31 26.79 -2.14
CA TYR A 206 8.42 26.44 -0.73
C TYR A 206 9.62 27.09 -0.02
N ASN A 207 9.90 28.36 -0.35
CA ASN A 207 10.96 29.15 0.28
C ASN A 207 12.34 28.42 0.22
N ASN A 208 12.61 27.73 -0.89
CA ASN A 208 13.79 26.92 -1.13
C ASN A 208 14.09 25.87 -0.05
N TRP A 209 13.05 25.41 0.67
CA TRP A 209 13.18 24.46 1.78
C TRP A 209 14.19 24.88 2.86
N LYS A 210 14.39 26.19 3.02
CA LYS A 210 15.38 26.77 3.93
C LYS A 210 15.14 26.31 5.39
N GLY A 211 16.16 25.74 6.02
CA GLY A 211 16.10 25.21 7.39
C GLY A 211 15.47 23.81 7.50
N LYS A 212 15.14 23.17 6.38
CA LYS A 212 14.57 21.81 6.31
C LYS A 212 15.36 20.92 5.34
N GLU A 213 16.67 21.15 5.27
CA GLU A 213 17.59 20.53 4.31
C GLU A 213 17.72 19.01 4.49
N GLU A 214 17.60 18.52 5.73
CA GLU A 214 17.61 17.08 6.01
C GLU A 214 16.45 16.36 5.29
N TYR A 215 15.24 16.94 5.36
CA TYR A 215 14.07 16.39 4.67
C TYR A 215 14.20 16.51 3.15
N ALA A 216 14.75 17.61 2.66
CA ALA A 216 15.02 17.82 1.23
C ALA A 216 16.00 16.77 0.68
N THR A 217 17.10 16.53 1.39
CA THR A 217 18.12 15.54 1.01
C THR A 217 17.54 14.14 0.98
N ARG A 218 16.73 13.78 1.98
CA ARG A 218 16.02 12.49 2.01
C ARG A 218 15.01 12.35 0.86
N PHE A 219 14.29 13.43 0.53
CA PHE A 219 13.34 13.43 -0.59
C PHE A 219 14.06 13.23 -1.94
N ILE A 220 15.16 13.93 -2.17
CA ILE A 220 15.98 13.79 -3.39
C ILE A 220 16.56 12.38 -3.50
N ALA A 221 17.13 11.84 -2.42
CA ALA A 221 17.69 10.48 -2.40
C ALA A 221 16.65 9.40 -2.76
N LEU A 222 15.39 9.57 -2.33
CA LEU A 222 14.30 8.65 -2.71
C LEU A 222 13.98 8.72 -4.20
N ILE A 223 14.09 9.90 -4.81
CA ILE A 223 13.85 10.12 -6.24
C ILE A 223 14.99 9.53 -7.05
N GLU A 224 16.24 9.76 -6.66
CA GLU A 224 17.43 9.17 -7.30
C GLU A 224 17.40 7.64 -7.24
N ARG A 225 16.95 7.06 -6.11
CA ARG A 225 16.82 5.61 -5.96
C ARG A 225 15.89 4.98 -6.99
N ARG A 226 14.91 5.71 -7.50
CA ARG A 226 13.98 5.24 -8.54
C ARG A 226 14.64 5.10 -9.91
N PHE A 227 15.69 5.88 -10.18
CA PHE A 227 16.41 5.86 -11.46
C PHE A 227 17.70 5.03 -11.43
N SER A 228 18.14 4.63 -10.24
CA SER A 228 19.36 3.83 -10.04
C SER A 228 19.15 2.35 -10.33
#